data_AF-A0A7S1C9G8-F1
#
_entry.id   AF-A0A7S1C9G8-F1
#
_cell.length_a   1.000
_cell.length_b   1.000
_cell.length_c   1.000
_cell.angle_alpha   90.00
_cell.angle_beta   90.00
_cell.angle_gamma   90.00
#
_symmetry.space_group_name_H-M   'P 1'
#
loop_
_entity.id
_entity.type
_entity.pdbx_description
1 polymer ?
#
loop_
_entity_poly.entity_id
_entity_poly.type
_entity_poly.pdbx_seq_one_letter_code
_entity_poly.pdbx_strand_id
1 'polypeptide(L)'
;TCVLGWPVQGIWPAEADGTDINAVDRSHNGSFLATADDFGQVKVFNYPCVTRTPKPGFIAGNGHSSHVTNARWTPDGRYVITTGGNDRSIFQWLVERDDADAGGGGAVGEPSETEALEAVGAFAMVIEEEAEADQFMAVKPWLGAIVAPTSPPAEDVSKPKLHLALEWAYGYRAQDTRNNLRYNDAGEIVYHTAGVGVIYDKVKHHQKFYQGHSDDIVCLAVDPSGNFVATGQQGRRPRIHLWDSESGASLCVMPTFHKRAVSSLAFSADGRQIISVGDDDDHSVAVWRTATGDWTDGVRQASGKGDRNKTLFAMFGVGDVAAVTGGVKHVKFWRLSEAGLTSKKGAFGRKVSTVICGATVAGKIVTGAVSGHLYVWEGRKIAKMITAHDAPVNAIFAHAQGLVTGAKDGKVRLWTSALECTADIDMKTATPAPFDSGIRSVALNADASLLLVGTQGSEIYEVTVASRKTLLIHQAHCKHELWGLAMHPTARHLAATSGDDHTIRVWNLAEHKMIAMTELDAMTRAVAWSPDGTLLGAGLGGRVGRMATGKTGKKDGGYVVVRADTMEVIAMGRDSKQWIGDVKFSPDGAMFAVGSHDNKIYIYDARGGRFALRHTCAKHNSYITH
;
A
#
# COMPACT_ATOMS: atom_id res chain seq x y z
N THR A 1 -19.72 14.39 -6.94
CA THR A 1 -19.23 13.01 -7.08
C THR A 1 -19.38 12.42 -8.47
N CYS A 2 -20.21 12.96 -9.36
CA CYS A 2 -20.34 12.40 -10.72
C CYS A 2 -19.12 12.76 -11.58
N VAL A 3 -18.48 11.75 -12.18
CA VAL A 3 -17.31 11.91 -13.07
C VAL A 3 -17.68 12.42 -14.46
N LEU A 4 -18.98 12.39 -14.81
CA LEU A 4 -19.54 12.88 -16.06
C LEU A 4 -20.46 14.08 -15.80
N GLY A 5 -20.14 15.22 -16.40
CA GLY A 5 -20.95 16.43 -16.32
C GLY A 5 -20.23 17.63 -16.92
N TRP A 6 -20.96 18.71 -17.17
CA TRP A 6 -20.37 19.96 -17.70
C TRP A 6 -19.23 20.52 -16.83
N PRO A 7 -19.36 20.59 -15.49
CA PRO A 7 -18.35 21.27 -14.68
C PRO A 7 -17.08 20.44 -14.42
N VAL A 8 -16.95 19.27 -15.05
CA VAL A 8 -15.84 18.33 -14.84
C VAL A 8 -15.23 17.83 -16.16
N GLN A 9 -15.54 18.46 -17.30
CA GLN A 9 -15.08 18.01 -18.62
C GLN A 9 -13.55 18.01 -18.77
N GLY A 10 -12.85 18.94 -18.10
CA GLY A 10 -11.40 19.12 -18.21
C GLY A 10 -10.55 18.10 -17.46
N ILE A 11 -11.14 17.29 -16.57
CA ILE A 11 -10.37 16.32 -15.76
C ILE A 11 -9.83 15.13 -16.58
N TRP A 12 -10.42 14.88 -17.75
CA TRP A 12 -10.17 13.66 -18.52
C TRP A 12 -8.91 13.81 -19.41
N PRO A 13 -7.90 12.92 -19.29
CA PRO A 13 -6.71 12.90 -20.14
C PRO A 13 -7.03 12.91 -21.65
N ALA A 14 -6.10 13.35 -22.50
CA ALA A 14 -6.36 13.49 -23.94
C ALA A 14 -6.81 12.16 -24.59
N GLU A 15 -6.13 11.06 -24.24
CA GLU A 15 -6.34 9.70 -24.77
C GLU A 15 -7.37 8.88 -23.98
N ALA A 16 -8.07 9.50 -23.02
CA ALA A 16 -8.99 8.80 -22.14
C ALA A 16 -10.14 8.13 -22.90
N ASP A 17 -10.39 6.86 -22.62
CA ASP A 17 -11.49 6.07 -23.20
C ASP A 17 -12.81 6.22 -22.41
N GLY A 18 -12.75 6.88 -21.25
CA GLY A 18 -13.88 7.11 -20.36
C GLY A 18 -13.92 6.22 -19.13
N THR A 19 -12.89 5.40 -18.93
CA THR A 19 -12.74 4.56 -17.74
C THR A 19 -11.61 5.03 -16.82
N ASP A 20 -10.74 5.92 -17.30
CA ASP A 20 -9.53 6.37 -16.60
C ASP A 20 -9.80 7.05 -15.24
N ILE A 21 -10.94 7.75 -15.09
CA ILE A 21 -11.28 8.49 -13.87
C ILE A 21 -12.31 7.71 -13.05
N ASN A 22 -11.90 7.26 -11.87
CA ASN A 22 -12.70 6.42 -10.98
C ASN A 22 -13.61 7.21 -10.06
N ALA A 23 -13.18 8.38 -9.60
CA ALA A 23 -13.99 9.20 -8.70
C ALA A 23 -13.63 10.67 -8.81
N VAL A 24 -14.61 11.52 -8.51
CA VAL A 24 -14.40 12.94 -8.28
C VAL A 24 -15.12 13.37 -7.02
N ASP A 25 -14.62 14.41 -6.36
CA ASP A 25 -15.39 15.09 -5.33
C ASP A 25 -15.11 16.58 -5.33
N ARG A 26 -16.18 17.36 -5.18
CA ARG A 26 -16.10 18.82 -5.20
C ARG A 26 -15.93 19.30 -3.77
N SER A 27 -15.03 20.26 -3.55
CA SER A 27 -14.85 20.88 -2.24
C SER A 27 -16.16 21.54 -1.78
N HIS A 28 -16.37 21.59 -0.47
CA HIS A 28 -17.60 22.13 0.12
C HIS A 28 -17.82 23.63 -0.19
N ASN A 29 -16.74 24.40 -0.32
CA ASN A 29 -16.78 25.80 -0.75
C ASN A 29 -17.04 25.97 -2.26
N GLY A 30 -17.01 24.89 -3.05
CA GLY A 30 -17.26 24.89 -4.48
C GLY A 30 -16.12 25.42 -5.35
N SER A 31 -14.92 25.59 -4.81
CA SER A 31 -13.77 26.16 -5.54
C SER A 31 -12.87 25.12 -6.19
N PHE A 32 -12.89 23.87 -5.71
CA PHE A 32 -11.92 22.85 -6.13
C PHE A 32 -12.60 21.51 -6.42
N LEU A 33 -11.90 20.70 -7.22
CA LEU A 33 -12.33 19.37 -7.61
C LEU A 33 -11.18 18.38 -7.43
N ALA A 34 -11.35 17.41 -6.53
CA ALA A 34 -10.40 16.31 -6.37
C ALA A 34 -10.81 15.16 -7.30
N THR A 35 -9.82 14.46 -7.87
CA THR A 35 -10.03 13.31 -8.75
C THR A 35 -9.11 12.16 -8.40
N ALA A 36 -9.61 10.94 -8.62
CA ALA A 36 -8.88 9.68 -8.50
C ALA A 36 -8.90 8.95 -9.85
N ASP A 37 -7.76 8.42 -10.28
CA ASP A 37 -7.62 7.78 -11.60
C ASP A 37 -6.94 6.40 -11.56
N ASP A 38 -6.97 5.70 -12.69
CA ASP A 38 -6.41 4.37 -12.87
C ASP A 38 -4.87 4.32 -12.84
N PHE A 39 -4.21 5.46 -12.90
CA PHE A 39 -2.75 5.61 -12.96
C PHE A 39 -2.13 5.88 -11.59
N GLY A 40 -2.90 5.76 -10.50
CA GLY A 40 -2.42 6.02 -9.15
C GLY A 40 -2.30 7.50 -8.81
N GLN A 41 -2.90 8.39 -9.61
CA GLN A 41 -2.80 9.83 -9.37
C GLN A 41 -4.01 10.35 -8.59
N VAL A 42 -3.70 11.20 -7.62
CA VAL A 42 -4.66 12.06 -6.94
C VAL A 42 -4.43 13.47 -7.45
N LYS A 43 -5.42 14.08 -8.11
CA LYS A 43 -5.28 15.44 -8.67
C LYS A 43 -6.32 16.37 -8.08
N VAL A 44 -5.97 17.64 -7.91
CA VAL A 44 -6.94 18.70 -7.56
C VAL A 44 -6.88 19.80 -8.61
N PHE A 45 -8.06 20.18 -9.12
CA PHE A 45 -8.28 21.21 -10.13
C PHE A 45 -9.11 22.35 -9.55
N ASN A 46 -9.08 23.52 -10.21
CA ASN A 46 -10.09 24.56 -9.99
C ASN A 46 -11.46 24.07 -10.47
N TYR A 47 -12.52 24.47 -9.77
CA TYR A 47 -13.90 24.11 -10.11
C TYR A 47 -14.70 25.35 -10.55
N PRO A 48 -15.45 25.27 -11.67
CA PRO A 48 -15.59 24.11 -12.56
C PRO A 48 -14.36 23.90 -13.46
N CYS A 49 -14.05 22.65 -13.78
CA CYS A 49 -12.97 22.25 -14.66
C CYS A 49 -13.57 21.86 -16.03
N VAL A 50 -13.60 22.81 -16.98
CA VAL A 50 -14.37 22.67 -18.23
C VAL A 50 -13.48 22.57 -19.47
N THR A 51 -12.29 23.14 -19.44
CA THR A 51 -11.47 23.34 -20.65
C THR A 51 -10.65 22.11 -21.02
N ARG A 52 -10.40 21.92 -22.32
CA ARG A 52 -9.46 20.90 -22.85
C ARG A 52 -8.20 21.52 -23.45
N THR A 53 -8.26 22.81 -23.79
CA THR A 53 -7.16 23.57 -24.35
C THR A 53 -7.25 25.02 -23.85
N PRO A 54 -6.21 25.55 -23.18
CA PRO A 54 -5.03 24.82 -22.71
C PRO A 54 -5.41 23.77 -21.63
N LYS A 55 -4.56 22.74 -21.45
CA LYS A 55 -4.74 21.69 -20.43
C LYS A 55 -4.94 22.37 -19.06
N PRO A 56 -5.99 22.03 -18.29
CA PRO A 56 -6.23 22.68 -17.01
C PRO A 56 -5.08 22.37 -16.05
N GLY A 57 -4.63 23.38 -15.33
CA GLY A 57 -3.64 23.22 -14.27
C GLY A 57 -4.20 22.38 -13.12
N PHE A 58 -3.33 21.57 -12.52
CA PHE A 58 -3.65 20.77 -11.34
C PHE A 58 -2.46 20.67 -10.40
N ILE A 59 -2.77 20.36 -9.13
CA ILE A 59 -1.79 19.84 -8.17
C ILE A 59 -1.99 18.33 -8.09
N ALA A 60 -0.91 17.58 -7.80
CA ALA A 60 -0.96 16.14 -7.72
C ALA A 60 -0.36 15.64 -6.40
N GLY A 61 -0.96 14.60 -5.83
CA GLY A 61 -0.44 13.84 -4.70
C GLY A 61 0.10 12.52 -5.20
N ASN A 62 1.38 12.26 -4.96
CA ASN A 62 2.05 11.03 -5.36
C ASN A 62 2.14 10.07 -4.18
N GLY A 63 1.73 8.82 -4.34
CA GLY A 63 1.90 7.82 -3.29
C GLY A 63 1.19 6.51 -3.62
N HIS A 64 -0.02 6.61 -4.19
CA HIS A 64 -0.71 5.43 -4.71
C HIS A 64 0.09 4.87 -5.89
N SER A 65 0.14 3.56 -5.97
CA SER A 65 0.91 2.78 -6.96
C SER A 65 0.01 1.89 -7.81
N SER A 66 -1.29 1.90 -7.52
CA SER A 66 -2.36 1.24 -8.26
C SER A 66 -3.46 2.27 -8.51
N HIS A 67 -4.42 1.93 -9.38
CA HIS A 67 -5.65 2.69 -9.55
C HIS A 67 -6.23 3.19 -8.22
N VAL A 68 -6.47 4.50 -8.13
CA VAL A 68 -7.12 5.15 -7.00
C VAL A 68 -8.62 5.00 -7.22
N THR A 69 -9.30 4.31 -6.31
CA THR A 69 -10.70 3.92 -6.48
C THR A 69 -11.68 4.98 -5.99
N ASN A 70 -11.24 5.87 -5.09
CA ASN A 70 -12.10 6.90 -4.53
C ASN A 70 -11.29 8.11 -4.04
N ALA A 71 -11.94 9.28 -4.04
CA ALA A 71 -11.42 10.52 -3.47
C ALA A 71 -12.59 11.31 -2.84
N ARG A 72 -12.42 11.79 -1.61
CA ARG A 72 -13.43 12.57 -0.87
C ARG A 72 -12.83 13.73 -0.11
N TRP A 73 -13.46 14.90 -0.19
CA TRP A 73 -13.11 16.01 0.68
C TRP A 73 -13.67 15.77 2.08
N THR A 74 -12.89 16.12 3.10
CA THR A 74 -13.46 16.27 4.45
C THR A 74 -14.47 17.42 4.46
N PRO A 75 -15.49 17.40 5.34
CA PRO A 75 -16.50 18.45 5.44
C PRO A 75 -15.95 19.87 5.63
N ASP A 76 -14.80 20.02 6.29
CA ASP A 76 -14.12 21.30 6.47
C ASP A 76 -13.22 21.71 5.28
N GLY A 77 -13.04 20.84 4.29
CA GLY A 77 -12.19 21.06 3.13
C GLY A 77 -10.69 21.07 3.44
N ARG A 78 -10.27 20.67 4.65
CA ARG A 78 -8.86 20.65 5.07
C ARG A 78 -8.09 19.46 4.50
N TYR A 79 -8.78 18.35 4.27
CA TYR A 79 -8.15 17.14 3.75
C TYR A 79 -8.90 16.56 2.55
N VAL A 80 -8.16 15.85 1.71
CA VAL A 80 -8.69 14.89 0.75
C VAL A 80 -8.33 13.49 1.24
N ILE A 81 -9.30 12.59 1.30
CA ILE A 81 -9.11 11.18 1.64
C ILE A 81 -9.22 10.36 0.36
N THR A 82 -8.25 9.48 0.11
CA THR A 82 -8.24 8.61 -1.06
C THR A 82 -8.05 7.15 -0.69
N THR A 83 -8.59 6.26 -1.51
CA THR A 83 -8.39 4.80 -1.39
C THR A 83 -7.71 4.27 -2.63
N GLY A 84 -6.67 3.45 -2.46
CA GLY A 84 -6.01 2.75 -3.55
C GLY A 84 -6.51 1.33 -3.66
N GLY A 85 -6.75 0.87 -4.89
CA GLY A 85 -7.32 -0.45 -5.19
C GLY A 85 -6.42 -1.58 -4.72
N ASN A 86 -5.43 -1.97 -5.53
CA ASN A 86 -4.55 -3.11 -5.20
C ASN A 86 -3.54 -2.82 -4.09
N ASP A 87 -3.18 -1.56 -3.88
CA ASP A 87 -2.29 -1.18 -2.78
C ASP A 87 -3.02 -1.25 -1.41
N ARG A 88 -4.36 -1.13 -1.42
CA ARG A 88 -5.28 -1.18 -0.26
C ARG A 88 -5.02 -0.11 0.79
N SER A 89 -4.30 0.93 0.41
CA SER A 89 -3.95 2.04 1.29
C SER A 89 -5.08 3.07 1.30
N ILE A 90 -5.22 3.74 2.44
CA ILE A 90 -5.97 4.99 2.54
C ILE A 90 -4.95 6.09 2.77
N PHE A 91 -4.99 7.16 1.97
CA PHE A 91 -4.16 8.33 2.18
C PHE A 91 -5.01 9.53 2.60
N GLN A 92 -4.55 10.21 3.64
CA GLN A 92 -5.09 11.49 4.09
C GLN A 92 -4.13 12.58 3.64
N TRP A 93 -4.59 13.41 2.72
CA TRP A 93 -3.81 14.49 2.14
C TRP A 93 -4.22 15.81 2.78
N LEU A 94 -3.29 16.51 3.41
CA LEU A 94 -3.49 17.87 3.88
C LEU A 94 -3.50 18.82 2.67
N VAL A 95 -4.51 19.68 2.62
CA VAL A 95 -4.66 20.72 1.60
C VAL A 95 -4.34 22.07 2.23
N GLU A 96 -3.19 22.63 1.86
CA GLU A 96 -2.72 23.93 2.34
C GLU A 96 -2.93 24.98 1.25
N ARG A 97 -3.22 26.22 1.66
CA ARG A 97 -3.35 27.34 0.74
C ARG A 97 -2.03 28.08 0.65
N ASP A 98 -1.67 28.52 -0.56
CA ASP A 98 -0.52 29.40 -0.74
C ASP A 98 -0.89 30.80 -0.25
N ASP A 99 -0.56 31.15 1.00
CA ASP A 99 -0.83 32.47 1.59
C ASP A 99 0.12 33.57 1.10
N ALA A 100 0.50 33.55 -0.18
CA ALA A 100 1.38 34.54 -0.79
C ALA A 100 0.72 35.91 -1.06
N ASP A 101 -0.57 36.09 -0.75
CA ASP A 101 -1.31 37.36 -0.92
C ASP A 101 -1.70 38.04 0.41
N ALA A 102 -1.20 37.56 1.56
CA ALA A 102 -1.30 38.30 2.82
C ALA A 102 -0.17 39.34 2.91
N GLY A 103 -0.42 40.53 2.38
CA GLY A 103 0.54 41.62 2.28
C GLY A 103 1.32 41.96 3.55
N GLY A 104 2.65 41.97 3.40
CA GLY A 104 3.60 42.57 4.33
C GLY A 104 4.97 42.61 3.66
N GLY A 105 5.34 43.76 3.08
CA GLY A 105 6.60 43.93 2.35
C GLY A 105 7.82 43.55 3.18
N GLY A 106 8.61 42.61 2.66
CA GLY A 106 9.91 42.21 3.17
C GLY A 106 10.73 41.66 2.01
N ALA A 107 11.98 42.09 1.91
CA ALA A 107 12.85 41.95 0.75
C ALA A 107 12.91 40.53 0.13
N VAL A 108 13.00 40.49 -1.20
CA VAL A 108 13.34 39.30 -1.98
C VAL A 108 14.71 38.80 -1.51
N GLY A 109 14.72 37.77 -0.66
CA GLY A 109 15.90 36.97 -0.36
C GLY A 109 16.10 35.93 -1.45
N GLU A 110 17.35 35.73 -1.87
CA GLU A 110 17.72 34.63 -2.77
C GLU A 110 17.29 33.28 -2.16
N PRO A 111 16.87 32.31 -2.99
CA PRO A 111 16.42 31.01 -2.50
C PRO A 111 17.55 30.33 -1.70
N SER A 112 17.18 29.70 -0.59
CA SER A 112 18.14 28.97 0.24
C SER A 112 18.65 27.73 -0.52
N GLU A 113 19.88 27.27 -0.24
CA GLU A 113 20.42 26.04 -0.82
C GLU A 113 19.48 24.83 -0.64
N THR A 114 18.67 24.83 0.42
CA THR A 114 17.62 23.83 0.71
C THR A 114 16.50 23.82 -0.34
N GLU A 115 16.00 24.98 -0.74
CA GLU A 115 14.94 25.10 -1.77
C GLU A 115 15.49 24.79 -3.17
N ALA A 116 16.76 25.10 -3.41
CA ALA A 116 17.45 24.68 -4.63
C ALA A 116 17.65 23.16 -4.68
N LEU A 117 17.94 22.50 -3.55
CA LEU A 117 18.05 21.04 -3.46
C LEU A 117 16.71 20.33 -3.64
N GLU A 118 15.60 20.89 -3.13
CA GLU A 118 14.25 20.38 -3.39
C GLU A 118 13.86 20.52 -4.87
N ALA A 119 14.25 21.63 -5.53
CA ALA A 119 14.04 21.83 -6.96
C ALA A 119 14.92 20.90 -7.85
N VAL A 120 16.11 20.53 -7.39
CA VAL A 120 16.99 19.55 -8.08
C VAL A 120 16.54 18.10 -7.82
N GLY A 121 15.89 17.84 -6.68
CA GLY A 121 15.24 16.57 -6.34
C GLY A 121 13.89 16.35 -7.02
N ALA A 122 13.20 17.44 -7.38
CA ALA A 122 12.07 17.45 -8.30
C ALA A 122 12.56 17.24 -9.74
N PHE A 123 13.08 16.04 -10.04
CA PHE A 123 13.05 15.55 -11.40
C PHE A 123 11.59 15.57 -11.82
N ALA A 124 11.21 16.63 -12.57
CA ALA A 124 10.05 16.62 -13.42
C ALA A 124 10.04 15.26 -14.08
N MET A 125 8.98 14.50 -13.80
CA MET A 125 8.75 13.21 -14.41
C MET A 125 8.88 13.44 -15.91
N VAL A 126 10.02 13.07 -16.48
CA VAL A 126 10.20 13.05 -17.93
C VAL A 126 9.29 11.92 -18.36
N ILE A 127 8.06 12.30 -18.69
CA ILE A 127 7.27 11.55 -19.64
C ILE A 127 8.23 11.44 -20.84
N GLU A 128 8.81 10.25 -21.04
CA GLU A 128 9.42 9.95 -22.33
C GLU A 128 8.31 10.28 -23.33
N GLU A 129 8.47 11.36 -24.09
CA GLU A 129 7.64 11.66 -25.25
C GLU A 129 7.72 10.40 -26.13
N GLU A 130 6.72 9.53 -26.01
CA GLU A 130 6.53 8.48 -26.98
C GLU A 130 6.35 9.19 -28.32
N ALA A 131 7.25 8.86 -29.25
CA ALA A 131 7.29 9.45 -30.58
C ALA A 131 5.89 9.46 -31.18
N GLU A 132 5.50 10.61 -31.76
CA GLU A 132 4.22 10.82 -32.44
C GLU A 132 3.89 9.64 -33.37
N ALA A 133 3.10 8.71 -32.88
CA ALA A 133 2.47 7.66 -33.67
C ALA A 133 1.03 8.11 -33.93
N ASP A 134 0.58 7.90 -35.17
CA ASP A 134 -0.63 8.45 -35.77
C ASP A 134 -1.83 8.56 -34.80
N GLN A 135 -2.16 9.80 -34.46
CA GLN A 135 -3.13 10.22 -33.47
C GLN A 135 -4.56 9.92 -33.93
N PHE A 136 -5.07 8.72 -33.63
CA PHE A 136 -6.48 8.39 -33.81
C PHE A 136 -7.28 9.02 -32.66
N MET A 137 -7.98 10.13 -32.95
CA MET A 137 -8.79 10.86 -31.96
C MET A 137 -9.88 9.97 -31.36
N ALA A 138 -9.71 9.53 -30.10
CA ALA A 138 -10.78 8.93 -29.32
C ALA A 138 -11.89 9.99 -29.12
N VAL A 139 -13.02 9.83 -29.82
CA VAL A 139 -14.19 10.69 -29.64
C VAL A 139 -14.87 10.30 -28.33
N LYS A 140 -14.71 11.10 -27.29
CA LYS A 140 -15.33 10.82 -25.98
C LYS A 140 -16.85 11.00 -26.08
N PRO A 141 -17.66 9.94 -25.95
CA PRO A 141 -19.08 9.97 -26.31
C PRO A 141 -19.94 10.96 -25.50
N TRP A 142 -19.47 11.40 -24.33
CA TRP A 142 -20.18 12.40 -23.50
C TRP A 142 -20.03 13.84 -23.98
N LEU A 143 -19.08 14.14 -24.88
CA LEU A 143 -18.76 15.50 -25.34
C LEU A 143 -19.84 16.17 -26.21
N GLY A 144 -20.88 15.43 -26.62
CA GLY A 144 -22.06 15.98 -27.29
C GLY A 144 -23.37 15.78 -26.52
N ALA A 145 -23.35 14.99 -25.44
CA ALA A 145 -24.53 14.68 -24.63
C ALA A 145 -24.69 15.62 -23.43
N ILE A 146 -23.63 16.35 -23.06
CA ILE A 146 -23.59 17.25 -21.92
C ILE A 146 -23.87 18.68 -22.37
N VAL A 147 -24.92 19.28 -21.82
CA VAL A 147 -25.33 20.66 -22.12
C VAL A 147 -24.72 21.61 -21.10
N ALA A 148 -24.16 22.73 -21.58
CA ALA A 148 -23.66 23.79 -20.72
C ALA A 148 -24.79 24.50 -19.96
N PRO A 149 -24.54 25.02 -18.74
CA PRO A 149 -25.47 25.92 -18.06
C PRO A 149 -25.79 27.13 -18.93
N THR A 150 -26.99 27.69 -18.76
CA THR A 150 -27.43 28.89 -19.49
C THR A 150 -26.48 30.08 -19.34
N SER A 151 -25.85 30.19 -18.16
CA SER A 151 -24.83 31.20 -17.85
C SER A 151 -23.60 30.50 -17.28
N PRO A 152 -22.66 30.03 -18.12
CA PRO A 152 -21.49 29.33 -17.64
C PRO A 152 -20.56 30.31 -16.90
N PRO A 153 -20.01 29.94 -15.72
CA PRO A 153 -18.94 30.71 -15.08
C PRO A 153 -17.71 30.79 -15.99
N ALA A 154 -16.87 31.80 -15.74
CA ALA A 154 -15.61 31.96 -16.46
C ALA A 154 -14.70 30.74 -16.25
N GLU A 155 -14.02 30.35 -17.31
CA GLU A 155 -13.07 29.25 -17.29
C GLU A 155 -11.79 29.67 -16.57
N ASP A 156 -11.34 28.83 -15.63
CA ASP A 156 -10.06 29.00 -14.95
C ASP A 156 -9.18 27.77 -15.21
N VAL A 157 -8.17 27.97 -16.06
CA VAL A 157 -7.21 26.94 -16.47
C VAL A 157 -5.93 26.97 -15.64
N SER A 158 -5.82 27.90 -14.70
CA SER A 158 -4.63 28.06 -13.86
C SER A 158 -4.49 26.87 -12.91
N LYS A 159 -3.26 26.66 -12.42
CA LYS A 159 -3.03 25.70 -11.36
C LYS A 159 -3.67 26.23 -10.06
N PRO A 160 -4.41 25.40 -9.30
CA PRO A 160 -4.87 25.80 -7.97
C PRO A 160 -3.71 26.30 -7.10
N LYS A 161 -3.92 27.41 -6.39
CA LYS A 161 -2.98 27.97 -5.40
C LYS A 161 -3.04 27.17 -4.09
N LEU A 162 -2.71 25.88 -4.18
CA LEU A 162 -2.80 24.91 -3.12
C LEU A 162 -1.57 24.00 -3.13
N HIS A 163 -1.21 23.50 -1.95
CA HIS A 163 -0.25 22.41 -1.78
C HIS A 163 -0.97 21.16 -1.23
N LEU A 164 -0.56 19.99 -1.71
CA LEU A 164 -1.11 18.70 -1.29
C LEU A 164 0.00 17.88 -0.63
N ALA A 165 0.00 17.84 0.70
CA ALA A 165 0.96 17.08 1.50
C ALA A 165 0.33 15.78 2.00
N LEU A 166 1.08 14.67 2.03
CA LEU A 166 0.62 13.45 2.66
C LEU A 166 0.73 13.62 4.19
N GLU A 167 -0.41 13.61 4.89
CA GLU A 167 -0.47 13.73 6.36
C GLU A 167 -0.36 12.36 7.01
N TRP A 168 -1.11 11.38 6.49
CA TRP A 168 -1.16 10.05 7.07
C TRP A 168 -1.41 8.96 6.03
N ALA A 169 -0.74 7.81 6.24
CA ALA A 169 -0.92 6.59 5.48
C ALA A 169 -1.52 5.46 6.33
N TYR A 170 -2.75 5.05 5.97
CA TYR A 170 -3.36 3.83 6.48
C TYR A 170 -3.09 2.68 5.52
N GLY A 171 -1.90 2.11 5.60
CA GLY A 171 -1.51 0.96 4.78
C GLY A 171 -0.37 0.18 5.40
N TYR A 172 -0.29 -1.11 5.11
CA TYR A 172 0.90 -1.93 5.38
C TYR A 172 0.87 -3.11 4.41
N ARG A 173 1.85 -3.18 3.53
CA ARG A 173 1.91 -4.27 2.54
C ARG A 173 2.48 -5.52 3.20
N ALA A 174 1.64 -6.55 3.41
CA ALA A 174 2.06 -7.80 4.06
C ALA A 174 1.67 -9.06 3.28
N GLN A 175 0.86 -8.91 2.23
CA GLN A 175 0.18 -10.03 1.60
C GLN A 175 1.11 -10.84 0.70
N ASP A 176 1.97 -10.12 -0.02
CA ASP A 176 2.91 -10.64 -1.00
C ASP A 176 4.38 -10.41 -0.59
N THR A 177 4.64 -9.42 0.24
CA THR A 177 5.96 -9.08 0.81
C THR A 177 6.18 -9.71 2.19
N ARG A 178 7.45 -9.84 2.60
CA ARG A 178 7.88 -10.44 3.89
C ARG A 178 9.11 -9.71 4.41
N ASN A 179 9.37 -9.81 5.71
CA ASN A 179 10.55 -9.24 6.38
C ASN A 179 10.75 -7.73 6.12
N ASN A 180 9.65 -6.98 5.98
CA ASN A 180 9.61 -5.59 5.55
C ASN A 180 9.15 -4.63 6.66
N LEU A 181 9.46 -4.97 7.92
CA LEU A 181 9.14 -4.18 9.12
C LEU A 181 10.37 -4.18 10.02
N ARG A 182 10.82 -2.99 10.43
CA ARG A 182 12.07 -2.78 11.17
C ARG A 182 11.95 -1.60 12.14
N TYR A 183 12.84 -1.54 13.12
CA TYR A 183 13.14 -0.29 13.82
C TYR A 183 14.28 0.44 13.12
N ASN A 184 14.30 1.77 13.17
CA ASN A 184 15.51 2.57 12.94
C ASN A 184 16.27 2.78 14.27
N ASP A 185 17.41 3.48 14.23
CA ASP A 185 18.24 3.73 15.42
C ASP A 185 17.52 4.62 16.47
N ALA A 186 16.64 5.50 16.01
CA ALA A 186 15.78 6.33 16.87
C ALA A 186 14.63 5.54 17.55
N GLY A 187 14.48 4.24 17.25
CA GLY A 187 13.40 3.41 17.78
C GLY A 187 12.03 3.65 17.13
N GLU A 188 12.00 4.36 16.01
CA GLU A 188 10.82 4.54 15.16
C GLU A 188 10.61 3.31 14.27
N ILE A 189 9.38 3.12 13.81
CA ILE A 189 8.97 1.92 13.07
C ILE A 189 9.01 2.23 11.57
N VAL A 190 9.81 1.46 10.82
CA VAL A 190 9.98 1.64 9.38
C VAL A 190 9.31 0.50 8.60
N TYR A 191 8.44 0.87 7.67
CA TYR A 191 7.70 -0.05 6.78
C TYR A 191 7.32 0.65 5.46
N HIS A 192 6.50 0.01 4.63
CA HIS A 192 6.02 0.62 3.40
C HIS A 192 4.57 0.23 3.04
N THR A 193 3.95 1.06 2.23
CA THR A 193 2.66 0.80 1.58
C THR A 193 2.61 1.53 0.24
N ALA A 194 1.99 0.94 -0.77
CA ALA A 194 1.98 1.49 -2.14
C ALA A 194 3.42 1.88 -2.60
N GLY A 195 3.58 3.07 -3.18
CA GLY A 195 4.87 3.68 -3.52
C GLY A 195 5.54 4.46 -2.37
N VAL A 196 5.05 4.34 -1.13
CA VAL A 196 5.47 5.18 0.01
C VAL A 196 6.25 4.38 1.06
N GLY A 197 7.46 4.83 1.37
CA GLY A 197 8.18 4.41 2.58
C GLY A 197 7.67 5.20 3.78
N VAL A 198 7.41 4.53 4.90
CA VAL A 198 6.83 5.14 6.11
C VAL A 198 7.79 4.97 7.28
N ILE A 199 8.09 6.08 7.96
CA ILE A 199 8.76 6.12 9.26
C ILE A 199 7.73 6.58 10.28
N TYR A 200 7.45 5.75 11.28
CA TYR A 200 6.41 6.03 12.27
C TYR A 200 6.98 6.18 13.67
N ASP A 201 6.89 7.40 14.21
CA ASP A 201 7.16 7.72 15.61
C ASP A 201 5.89 7.40 16.42
N LYS A 202 5.87 6.25 17.08
CA LYS A 202 4.74 5.82 17.92
C LYS A 202 4.58 6.68 19.19
N VAL A 203 5.62 7.40 19.61
CA VAL A 203 5.60 8.22 20.84
C VAL A 203 4.94 9.56 20.54
N LYS A 204 5.32 10.21 19.44
CA LYS A 204 4.70 11.45 18.97
C LYS A 204 3.42 11.22 18.17
N HIS A 205 3.15 9.97 17.78
CA HIS A 205 2.07 9.59 16.91
C HIS A 205 2.10 10.36 15.57
N HIS A 206 3.26 10.30 14.91
CA HIS A 206 3.55 11.08 13.70
C HIS A 206 4.25 10.21 12.65
N GLN A 207 3.88 10.38 11.38
CA GLN A 207 4.50 9.70 10.24
C GLN A 207 5.36 10.65 9.41
N LYS A 208 6.51 10.16 8.97
CA LYS A 208 7.35 10.79 7.93
C LYS A 208 7.37 9.86 6.72
N PHE A 209 7.56 10.42 5.53
CA PHE A 209 7.36 9.70 4.28
C PHE A 209 8.55 9.81 3.34
N TYR A 210 8.84 8.70 2.66
CA TYR A 210 9.65 8.66 1.45
C TYR A 210 8.74 8.45 0.24
N GLN A 211 8.57 9.47 -0.60
CA GLN A 211 7.69 9.46 -1.79
C GLN A 211 8.46 9.49 -3.12
N GLY A 212 9.68 8.94 -3.14
CA GLY A 212 10.53 8.93 -4.34
C GLY A 212 10.21 7.86 -5.38
N HIS A 213 9.40 6.85 -5.04
CA HIS A 213 9.03 5.79 -5.98
C HIS A 213 7.86 6.21 -6.88
N SER A 214 7.85 5.68 -8.10
CA SER A 214 6.80 5.93 -9.11
C SER A 214 5.82 4.75 -9.29
N ASP A 215 6.01 3.69 -8.52
CA ASP A 215 5.25 2.44 -8.53
C ASP A 215 5.49 1.78 -7.16
N ASP A 216 4.82 0.67 -6.94
CA ASP A 216 4.82 -0.12 -5.72
C ASP A 216 6.22 -0.46 -5.20
N ILE A 217 6.43 -0.18 -3.91
CA ILE A 217 7.53 -0.76 -3.14
C ILE A 217 7.17 -2.20 -2.82
N VAL A 218 8.06 -3.12 -3.18
CA VAL A 218 7.88 -4.59 -3.04
C VAL A 218 8.92 -5.25 -2.12
N CYS A 219 9.96 -4.52 -1.72
CA CYS A 219 10.84 -4.96 -0.64
C CYS A 219 11.48 -3.77 0.08
N LEU A 220 11.87 -4.00 1.34
CA LEU A 220 12.51 -3.02 2.22
C LEU A 220 13.56 -3.71 3.07
N ALA A 221 14.70 -3.04 3.27
CA ALA A 221 15.73 -3.41 4.23
C ALA A 221 16.19 -2.15 4.98
N VAL A 222 16.46 -2.30 6.29
CA VAL A 222 17.14 -1.30 7.11
C VAL A 222 18.55 -1.82 7.37
N ASP A 223 19.53 -0.93 7.32
CA ASP A 223 20.93 -1.28 7.56
C ASP A 223 21.19 -1.65 9.05
N PRO A 224 22.31 -2.30 9.38
CA PRO A 224 22.62 -2.70 10.75
C PRO A 224 22.74 -1.55 11.75
N SER A 225 23.13 -0.34 11.32
CA SER A 225 23.17 0.83 12.21
C SER A 225 21.80 1.46 12.40
N GLY A 226 20.79 1.05 11.63
CA GLY A 226 19.45 1.61 11.74
C GLY A 226 19.30 3.01 11.14
N ASN A 227 20.25 3.49 10.33
CA ASN A 227 20.26 4.85 9.80
C ASN A 227 19.79 4.93 8.35
N PHE A 228 19.94 3.85 7.59
CA PHE A 228 19.66 3.83 6.16
C PHE A 228 18.60 2.81 5.81
N VAL A 229 17.74 3.17 4.85
CA VAL A 229 16.69 2.30 4.34
C VAL A 229 16.90 2.13 2.84
N ALA A 230 16.91 0.87 2.39
CA ALA A 230 16.87 0.51 0.98
C ALA A 230 15.49 -0.05 0.62
N THR A 231 14.90 0.49 -0.44
CA THR A 231 13.58 0.08 -0.94
C THR A 231 13.64 -0.28 -2.41
N GLY A 232 12.99 -1.38 -2.78
CA GLY A 232 12.95 -1.89 -4.15
C GLY A 232 11.56 -1.76 -4.76
N GLN A 233 11.51 -1.21 -5.97
CA GLN A 233 10.28 -0.95 -6.72
C GLN A 233 9.90 -2.12 -7.64
N GLN A 234 8.62 -2.22 -8.01
CA GLN A 234 8.18 -2.94 -9.20
C GLN A 234 8.12 -2.04 -10.44
N GLY A 235 7.79 -2.62 -11.59
CA GLY A 235 7.49 -1.88 -12.82
C GLY A 235 8.45 -2.20 -13.96
N ARG A 236 8.27 -1.51 -15.10
CA ARG A 236 9.05 -1.78 -16.33
C ARG A 236 10.55 -1.49 -16.14
N ARG A 237 10.88 -0.45 -15.37
CA ARG A 237 12.24 0.00 -15.08
C ARG A 237 12.42 0.16 -13.55
N PRO A 238 12.42 -0.96 -12.80
CA PRO A 238 12.38 -0.90 -11.34
C PRO A 238 13.69 -0.32 -10.79
N ARG A 239 13.57 0.53 -9.76
CA ARG A 239 14.70 1.20 -9.12
C ARG A 239 14.89 0.71 -7.68
N ILE A 240 16.11 0.90 -7.18
CA ILE A 240 16.44 0.76 -5.75
C ILE A 240 16.71 2.16 -5.23
N HIS A 241 15.97 2.56 -4.20
CA HIS A 241 16.09 3.86 -3.58
C HIS A 241 16.68 3.69 -2.18
N LEU A 242 17.71 4.48 -1.89
CA LEU A 242 18.35 4.62 -0.59
C LEU A 242 17.96 5.96 0.01
N TRP A 243 17.52 5.93 1.25
CA TRP A 243 17.05 7.11 1.96
C TRP A 243 17.36 7.03 3.45
N ASP A 244 17.41 8.20 4.08
CA ASP A 244 17.70 8.37 5.49
C ASP A 244 16.50 7.96 6.35
N SER A 245 16.73 7.05 7.30
CA SER A 245 15.68 6.38 8.06
C SER A 245 14.97 7.26 9.09
N GLU A 246 15.52 8.44 9.40
CA GLU A 246 14.94 9.37 10.37
C GLU A 246 14.23 10.52 9.65
N SER A 247 14.87 11.17 8.68
CA SER A 247 14.29 12.30 7.95
C SER A 247 13.40 11.88 6.78
N GLY A 248 13.61 10.68 6.22
CA GLY A 248 13.00 10.29 4.95
C GLY A 248 13.65 10.95 3.72
N ALA A 249 14.79 11.62 3.88
CA ALA A 249 15.49 12.28 2.77
C ALA A 249 16.09 11.26 1.79
N SER A 250 16.00 11.54 0.48
CA SER A 250 16.62 10.70 -0.55
C SER A 250 18.14 10.84 -0.51
N LEU A 251 18.86 9.72 -0.47
CA LEU A 251 20.34 9.70 -0.47
C LEU A 251 20.88 9.30 -1.84
N CYS A 252 20.35 8.21 -2.40
CA CYS A 252 20.83 7.68 -3.68
C CYS A 252 19.74 6.87 -4.37
N VAL A 253 19.66 7.00 -5.70
CA VAL A 253 18.87 6.10 -6.54
C VAL A 253 19.83 5.28 -7.37
N MET A 254 19.87 3.97 -7.10
CA MET A 254 20.83 3.08 -7.73
C MET A 254 20.61 3.03 -9.26
N PRO A 255 21.69 2.94 -10.05
CA PRO A 255 21.57 2.73 -11.50
C PRO A 255 20.68 1.52 -11.85
N THR A 256 19.90 1.64 -12.91
CA THR A 256 18.99 0.57 -13.33
C THR A 256 19.74 -0.70 -13.73
N PHE A 257 19.22 -1.86 -13.30
CA PHE A 257 19.81 -3.16 -13.61
C PHE A 257 18.75 -4.25 -13.74
N HIS A 258 17.96 -4.44 -12.67
CA HIS A 258 16.87 -5.41 -12.65
C HIS A 258 15.75 -5.00 -13.61
N LYS A 259 14.93 -5.98 -14.00
CA LYS A 259 13.70 -5.75 -14.79
C LYS A 259 12.50 -6.25 -14.01
N ARG A 260 11.31 -5.73 -14.31
CA ARG A 260 10.00 -6.11 -13.75
C ARG A 260 9.79 -5.79 -12.27
N ALA A 261 10.72 -6.15 -11.39
CA ALA A 261 10.74 -5.74 -9.97
C ALA A 261 12.08 -6.03 -9.29
N VAL A 262 12.34 -5.35 -8.18
CA VAL A 262 13.36 -5.74 -7.19
C VAL A 262 12.67 -6.47 -6.03
N SER A 263 12.77 -7.79 -5.98
CA SER A 263 11.96 -8.62 -5.08
C SER A 263 12.57 -8.84 -3.69
N SER A 264 13.86 -8.60 -3.52
CA SER A 264 14.54 -8.75 -2.23
C SER A 264 15.78 -7.87 -2.14
N LEU A 265 16.01 -7.31 -0.94
CA LEU A 265 17.16 -6.52 -0.56
C LEU A 265 17.68 -6.98 0.80
N ALA A 266 18.98 -6.91 1.01
CA ALA A 266 19.60 -7.06 2.33
C ALA A 266 20.91 -6.26 2.38
N PHE A 267 21.19 -5.65 3.54
CA PHE A 267 22.48 -5.04 3.84
C PHE A 267 23.49 -6.08 4.36
N SER A 268 24.78 -5.83 4.09
CA SER A 268 25.87 -6.55 4.75
C SER A 268 25.97 -6.14 6.22
N ALA A 269 26.60 -6.98 7.03
CA ALA A 269 26.73 -6.73 8.47
C ALA A 269 27.53 -5.46 8.81
N ASP A 270 28.40 -5.00 7.91
CA ASP A 270 29.16 -3.75 8.03
C ASP A 270 28.45 -2.54 7.40
N GLY A 271 27.24 -2.72 6.83
CA GLY A 271 26.46 -1.68 6.18
C GLY A 271 27.03 -1.17 4.85
N ARG A 272 28.15 -1.72 4.35
CA ARG A 272 28.85 -1.18 3.16
C ARG A 272 28.43 -1.79 1.83
N GLN A 273 27.63 -2.85 1.87
CA GLN A 273 27.12 -3.53 0.68
C GLN A 273 25.63 -3.82 0.80
N ILE A 274 24.98 -3.88 -0.36
CA ILE A 274 23.59 -4.34 -0.49
C ILE A 274 23.58 -5.47 -1.51
N ILE A 275 22.86 -6.55 -1.22
CA ILE A 275 22.51 -7.55 -2.23
C ILE A 275 21.06 -7.36 -2.65
N SER A 276 20.80 -7.44 -3.96
CA SER A 276 19.46 -7.34 -4.54
C SER A 276 19.14 -8.49 -5.49
N VAL A 277 17.85 -8.79 -5.62
CA VAL A 277 17.30 -9.81 -6.53
C VAL A 277 16.21 -9.20 -7.39
N GLY A 278 16.25 -9.48 -8.70
CA GLY A 278 15.19 -9.12 -9.65
C GLY A 278 14.10 -10.19 -9.75
N ASP A 279 12.85 -9.79 -9.97
CA ASP A 279 11.76 -10.69 -10.44
C ASP A 279 11.71 -10.74 -11.97
N ASP A 280 12.89 -10.85 -12.59
CA ASP A 280 13.10 -10.99 -14.03
C ASP A 280 13.40 -12.45 -14.42
N ASP A 281 13.46 -12.72 -15.72
CA ASP A 281 13.58 -14.08 -16.26
C ASP A 281 14.88 -14.79 -15.84
N ASP A 282 15.92 -14.02 -15.47
CA ASP A 282 17.19 -14.54 -14.97
C ASP A 282 17.25 -14.58 -13.43
N HIS A 283 16.20 -14.10 -12.74
CA HIS A 283 16.18 -13.75 -11.32
C HIS A 283 17.50 -13.07 -10.91
N SER A 284 17.87 -12.05 -11.68
CA SER A 284 19.20 -11.45 -11.66
C SER A 284 19.60 -11.00 -10.25
N VAL A 285 20.88 -11.16 -9.90
CA VAL A 285 21.43 -10.81 -8.59
C VAL A 285 22.49 -9.74 -8.77
N ALA A 286 22.47 -8.71 -7.93
CA ALA A 286 23.51 -7.69 -7.89
C ALA A 286 24.01 -7.44 -6.47
N VAL A 287 25.29 -7.11 -6.36
CA VAL A 287 25.90 -6.55 -5.15
C VAL A 287 26.25 -5.10 -5.44
N TRP A 288 25.76 -4.20 -4.60
CA TRP A 288 26.02 -2.77 -4.60
C TRP A 288 26.97 -2.45 -3.45
N ARG A 289 27.76 -1.39 -3.60
CA ARG A 289 28.68 -0.93 -2.56
C ARG A 289 28.66 0.59 -2.44
N THR A 290 29.05 1.05 -1.26
CA THR A 290 29.43 2.44 -0.97
C THR A 290 30.92 2.46 -0.57
N ALA A 291 31.66 3.49 -0.97
CA ALA A 291 33.03 3.71 -0.51
C ALA A 291 33.07 4.62 0.73
N THR A 292 32.18 5.61 0.78
CA THR A 292 32.04 6.57 1.90
C THR A 292 31.38 5.95 3.13
N GLY A 293 30.40 5.06 2.93
CA GLY A 293 29.55 4.50 3.99
C GLY A 293 28.25 5.28 4.23
N ASP A 294 28.08 6.45 3.62
CA ASP A 294 26.85 7.27 3.70
C ASP A 294 25.85 7.00 2.57
N TRP A 295 26.19 6.06 1.67
CA TRP A 295 25.38 5.64 0.54
C TRP A 295 25.05 6.69 -0.52
N THR A 296 25.61 7.90 -0.44
CA THR A 296 25.49 8.93 -1.49
C THR A 296 26.20 8.51 -2.78
N ASP A 297 27.21 7.65 -2.67
CA ASP A 297 28.06 7.13 -3.75
C ASP A 297 27.71 5.68 -4.17
N GLY A 298 26.48 5.23 -3.89
CA GLY A 298 26.03 3.87 -4.14
C GLY A 298 26.23 3.42 -5.61
N VAL A 299 27.04 2.38 -5.82
CA VAL A 299 27.34 1.85 -7.15
C VAL A 299 27.31 0.33 -7.22
N ARG A 300 27.02 -0.21 -8.41
CA ARG A 300 27.02 -1.67 -8.64
C ARG A 300 28.45 -2.20 -8.63
N GLN A 301 28.76 -3.10 -7.70
CA GLN A 301 30.05 -3.76 -7.61
C GLN A 301 30.14 -5.00 -8.51
N ALA A 302 29.10 -5.83 -8.49
CA ALA A 302 29.07 -7.07 -9.27
C ALA A 302 27.63 -7.52 -9.54
N SER A 303 27.46 -8.38 -10.55
CA SER A 303 26.16 -8.98 -10.87
C SER A 303 26.32 -10.41 -11.36
N GLY A 304 25.26 -11.21 -11.28
CA GLY A 304 25.22 -12.57 -11.79
C GLY A 304 23.79 -13.06 -12.03
N LYS A 305 23.66 -14.16 -12.78
CA LYS A 305 22.36 -14.80 -13.06
C LYS A 305 21.89 -15.68 -11.90
N GLY A 306 20.67 -15.45 -11.45
CA GLY A 306 20.00 -16.20 -10.39
C GLY A 306 19.67 -17.64 -10.77
N ASP A 307 18.75 -18.26 -10.03
CA ASP A 307 18.25 -19.59 -10.39
C ASP A 307 17.18 -19.49 -11.49
N ARG A 308 16.89 -20.60 -12.16
CA ARG A 308 15.78 -20.65 -13.12
C ARG A 308 14.43 -20.59 -12.42
N ASN A 309 14.37 -21.06 -11.18
CA ASN A 309 13.18 -20.97 -10.35
C ASN A 309 13.17 -19.65 -9.57
N LYS A 310 11.96 -19.16 -9.24
CA LYS A 310 11.77 -17.92 -8.49
C LYS A 310 12.60 -17.86 -7.21
N THR A 311 13.46 -16.86 -7.12
CA THR A 311 14.18 -16.48 -5.90
C THR A 311 13.28 -15.62 -5.02
N LEU A 312 13.24 -15.92 -3.71
CA LEU A 312 12.30 -15.32 -2.75
C LEU A 312 13.00 -14.49 -1.69
N PHE A 313 14.30 -14.68 -1.48
CA PHE A 313 15.11 -13.84 -0.61
C PHE A 313 16.59 -13.85 -1.02
N ALA A 314 17.28 -12.79 -0.61
CA ALA A 314 18.73 -12.70 -0.55
C ALA A 314 19.18 -12.29 0.86
N MET A 315 20.39 -12.69 1.23
CA MET A 315 21.07 -12.26 2.43
C MET A 315 22.58 -12.36 2.24
N PHE A 316 23.36 -11.63 3.04
CA PHE A 316 24.79 -11.86 3.11
C PHE A 316 25.11 -13.17 3.84
N GLY A 317 26.22 -13.79 3.45
CA GLY A 317 26.68 -15.06 4.02
C GLY A 317 27.68 -14.84 5.16
N VAL A 318 28.50 -15.86 5.41
CA VAL A 318 29.55 -15.86 6.43
C VAL A 318 30.80 -16.53 5.86
N GLY A 319 31.97 -16.13 6.34
CA GLY A 319 33.25 -16.70 5.89
C GLY A 319 33.47 -16.45 4.39
N ASP A 320 33.66 -17.53 3.62
CA ASP A 320 33.94 -17.47 2.18
C ASP A 320 32.68 -17.38 1.29
N VAL A 321 31.49 -17.44 1.90
CA VAL A 321 30.21 -17.22 1.23
C VAL A 321 29.87 -15.74 1.35
N ALA A 322 30.02 -15.01 0.25
CA ALA A 322 29.67 -13.58 0.20
C ALA A 322 28.17 -13.39 0.43
N ALA A 323 27.33 -14.20 -0.24
CA ALA A 323 25.88 -14.09 -0.11
C ALA A 323 25.16 -15.41 -0.36
N VAL A 324 23.89 -15.45 0.04
CA VAL A 324 22.99 -16.57 -0.17
C VAL A 324 21.70 -16.06 -0.79
N THR A 325 21.25 -16.73 -1.85
CA THR A 325 19.88 -16.55 -2.35
C THR A 325 19.12 -17.86 -2.25
N GLY A 326 17.83 -17.78 -1.97
CA GLY A 326 16.97 -18.96 -1.83
C GLY A 326 15.57 -18.71 -2.36
N GLY A 327 14.89 -19.78 -2.75
CA GLY A 327 13.54 -19.67 -3.29
C GLY A 327 12.93 -21.01 -3.61
N VAL A 328 12.12 -21.04 -4.68
CA VAL A 328 11.36 -22.21 -5.10
C VAL A 328 12.32 -23.37 -5.42
N LYS A 329 12.36 -24.34 -4.50
CA LYS A 329 13.18 -25.57 -4.58
C LYS A 329 14.67 -25.32 -4.85
N HIS A 330 15.26 -24.22 -4.35
CA HIS A 330 16.70 -23.97 -4.50
C HIS A 330 17.28 -23.10 -3.37
N VAL A 331 18.59 -23.25 -3.17
CA VAL A 331 19.47 -22.30 -2.46
C VAL A 331 20.76 -22.18 -3.27
N LYS A 332 21.29 -20.97 -3.43
CA LYS A 332 22.56 -20.68 -4.08
C LYS A 332 23.48 -19.96 -3.11
N PHE A 333 24.73 -20.40 -3.08
CA PHE A 333 25.81 -19.81 -2.29
C PHE A 333 26.73 -19.06 -3.25
N TRP A 334 26.86 -17.76 -3.02
CA TRP A 334 27.57 -16.83 -3.88
C TRP A 334 28.95 -16.52 -3.31
N ARG A 335 29.93 -16.42 -4.20
CA ARG A 335 31.26 -15.86 -3.91
C ARG A 335 31.46 -14.62 -4.76
N LEU A 336 32.05 -13.61 -4.14
CA LEU A 336 32.44 -12.38 -4.77
C LEU A 336 33.97 -12.38 -4.90
N SER A 337 34.46 -12.20 -6.12
CA SER A 337 35.88 -11.98 -6.41
C SER A 337 36.03 -10.79 -7.37
N GLU A 338 37.25 -10.43 -7.71
CA GLU A 338 37.52 -9.40 -8.74
C GLU A 338 36.90 -9.75 -10.10
N ALA A 339 36.75 -11.05 -10.40
CA ALA A 339 36.10 -11.54 -11.61
C ALA A 339 34.55 -11.45 -11.56
N GLY A 340 33.98 -10.99 -10.44
CA GLY A 340 32.54 -10.80 -10.25
C GLY A 340 31.88 -11.85 -9.35
N LEU A 341 30.59 -12.11 -9.58
CA LEU A 341 29.77 -13.02 -8.78
C LEU A 341 29.71 -14.42 -9.41
N THR A 342 30.04 -15.43 -8.63
CA THR A 342 29.85 -16.84 -8.99
C THR A 342 28.99 -17.55 -7.96
N SER A 343 28.16 -18.50 -8.38
CA SER A 343 27.30 -19.27 -7.45
C SER A 343 27.43 -20.78 -7.60
N LYS A 344 27.23 -21.48 -6.49
CA LYS A 344 27.06 -22.94 -6.45
C LYS A 344 25.76 -23.28 -5.74
N LYS A 345 25.04 -24.30 -6.21
CA LYS A 345 23.80 -24.77 -5.59
C LYS A 345 24.07 -25.46 -4.24
N GLY A 346 23.15 -25.24 -3.30
CA GLY A 346 23.00 -25.98 -2.07
C GLY A 346 22.44 -27.39 -2.32
N ALA A 347 22.83 -28.33 -1.49
CA ALA A 347 22.36 -29.71 -1.51
C ALA A 347 21.40 -29.95 -0.34
N PHE A 348 20.11 -30.07 -0.65
CA PHE A 348 19.06 -30.42 0.32
C PHE A 348 19.09 -31.88 0.79
N GLY A 349 19.83 -32.75 0.08
CA GLY A 349 19.74 -34.20 0.25
C GLY A 349 18.57 -34.78 -0.56
N ARG A 350 17.85 -35.75 0.00
CA ARG A 350 16.82 -36.53 -0.73
C ARG A 350 15.55 -35.73 -1.05
N LYS A 351 15.15 -34.80 -0.19
CA LYS A 351 13.89 -34.03 -0.33
C LYS A 351 14.19 -32.55 -0.46
N VAL A 352 13.96 -32.00 -1.64
CA VAL A 352 14.11 -30.57 -1.91
C VAL A 352 12.90 -29.81 -1.38
N SER A 353 13.14 -28.69 -0.70
CA SER A 353 12.10 -27.82 -0.15
C SER A 353 12.24 -26.40 -0.69
N THR A 354 11.14 -25.66 -0.71
CA THR A 354 11.17 -24.20 -0.98
C THR A 354 11.54 -23.48 0.30
N VAL A 355 12.57 -22.63 0.23
CA VAL A 355 12.94 -21.72 1.32
C VAL A 355 12.49 -20.32 0.98
N ILE A 356 12.01 -19.58 1.98
CA ILE A 356 11.31 -18.30 1.76
C ILE A 356 11.89 -17.13 2.55
N CYS A 357 12.80 -17.42 3.49
CA CYS A 357 13.57 -16.43 4.23
C CYS A 357 14.87 -17.05 4.74
N GLY A 358 15.80 -16.21 5.18
CA GLY A 358 17.03 -16.67 5.83
C GLY A 358 17.69 -15.56 6.63
N ALA A 359 18.59 -15.96 7.52
CA ALA A 359 19.47 -15.05 8.23
C ALA A 359 20.79 -15.76 8.62
N THR A 360 21.77 -14.97 9.03
CA THR A 360 23.03 -15.45 9.60
C THR A 360 23.01 -15.27 11.11
N VAL A 361 23.33 -16.32 11.86
CA VAL A 361 23.41 -16.27 13.33
C VAL A 361 24.61 -17.06 13.82
N ALA A 362 25.43 -16.47 14.68
CA ALA A 362 26.62 -17.11 15.27
C ALA A 362 27.48 -17.88 14.24
N GLY A 363 27.77 -17.25 13.09
CA GLY A 363 28.56 -17.84 12.01
C GLY A 363 27.85 -18.96 11.23
N LYS A 364 26.54 -19.15 11.40
CA LYS A 364 25.73 -20.17 10.71
C LYS A 364 24.77 -19.50 9.73
N ILE A 365 24.59 -20.13 8.58
CA ILE A 365 23.58 -19.77 7.59
C ILE A 365 22.31 -20.57 7.91
N VAL A 366 21.20 -19.88 8.16
CA VAL A 366 19.91 -20.50 8.50
C VAL A 366 18.83 -20.04 7.52
N THR A 367 18.03 -20.98 7.01
CA THR A 367 16.92 -20.68 6.09
C THR A 367 15.61 -21.26 6.58
N GLY A 368 14.52 -20.49 6.49
CA GLY A 368 13.16 -20.92 6.80
C GLY A 368 12.45 -21.49 5.58
N ALA A 369 11.75 -22.62 5.77
CA ALA A 369 11.12 -23.36 4.69
C ALA A 369 9.59 -23.30 4.72
N VAL A 370 8.96 -23.56 3.57
CA VAL A 370 7.50 -23.73 3.46
C VAL A 370 6.97 -24.92 4.26
N SER A 371 7.84 -25.85 4.65
CA SER A 371 7.50 -27.01 5.48
C SER A 371 7.51 -26.70 6.98
N GLY A 372 7.74 -25.45 7.40
CA GLY A 372 7.87 -25.10 8.83
C GLY A 372 9.22 -25.47 9.47
N HIS A 373 10.20 -25.88 8.66
CA HIS A 373 11.52 -26.25 9.15
C HIS A 373 12.51 -25.10 9.02
N LEU A 374 13.48 -25.05 9.93
CA LEU A 374 14.74 -24.30 9.75
C LEU A 374 15.82 -25.26 9.28
N TYR A 375 16.50 -24.90 8.19
CA TYR A 375 17.69 -25.60 7.71
C TYR A 375 18.93 -24.80 8.11
N VAL A 376 19.85 -25.48 8.80
CA VAL A 376 21.17 -24.95 9.15
C VAL A 376 22.17 -25.50 8.13
N TRP A 377 22.85 -24.59 7.44
CA TRP A 377 23.76 -24.92 6.36
C TRP A 377 25.21 -24.87 6.84
N GLU A 378 25.97 -25.90 6.50
CA GLU A 378 27.42 -25.95 6.65
C GLU A 378 28.05 -26.12 5.26
N GLY A 379 28.79 -25.10 4.84
CA GLY A 379 29.14 -24.92 3.44
C GLY A 379 27.89 -24.90 2.57
N ARG A 380 27.70 -25.94 1.74
CA ARG A 380 26.55 -26.07 0.82
C ARG A 380 25.59 -27.19 1.17
N LYS A 381 25.76 -27.86 2.32
CA LYS A 381 24.94 -29.00 2.74
C LYS A 381 24.13 -28.63 3.98
N ILE A 382 22.96 -29.23 4.13
CA ILE A 382 22.18 -29.12 5.36
C ILE A 382 22.87 -29.96 6.43
N ALA A 383 23.35 -29.30 7.49
CA ALA A 383 23.96 -29.95 8.65
C ALA A 383 22.91 -30.30 9.71
N LYS A 384 21.91 -29.43 9.91
CA LYS A 384 20.82 -29.65 10.87
C LYS A 384 19.49 -29.21 10.27
N MET A 385 18.45 -30.00 10.54
CA MET A 385 17.07 -29.69 10.20
C MET A 385 16.27 -29.61 11.50
N ILE A 386 15.63 -28.47 11.75
CA ILE A 386 14.89 -28.18 12.99
C ILE A 386 13.42 -28.02 12.64
N THR A 387 12.54 -28.80 13.26
CA THR A 387 11.08 -28.60 13.17
C THR A 387 10.73 -27.36 13.98
N ALA A 388 10.52 -26.24 13.30
CA ALA A 388 10.44 -24.93 13.95
C ALA A 388 9.02 -24.38 14.04
N HIS A 389 8.13 -24.75 13.14
CA HIS A 389 6.74 -24.29 13.04
C HIS A 389 5.89 -25.36 12.34
N ASP A 390 4.57 -25.27 12.47
CA ASP A 390 3.62 -26.20 11.83
C ASP A 390 3.19 -25.73 10.42
N ALA A 391 3.69 -24.57 9.99
CA ALA A 391 3.36 -23.92 8.72
C ALA A 391 4.58 -23.15 8.18
N PRO A 392 4.54 -22.62 6.93
CA PRO A 392 5.66 -21.87 6.35
C PRO A 392 6.28 -20.82 7.27
N VAL A 393 7.61 -20.89 7.45
CA VAL A 393 8.40 -19.89 8.19
C VAL A 393 8.59 -18.67 7.29
N ASN A 394 7.73 -17.67 7.39
CA ASN A 394 7.71 -16.53 6.47
C ASN A 394 8.79 -15.50 6.77
N ALA A 395 9.16 -15.36 8.04
CA ALA A 395 10.05 -14.30 8.50
C ALA A 395 11.12 -14.86 9.44
N ILE A 396 12.35 -14.37 9.28
CA ILE A 396 13.47 -14.62 10.18
C ILE A 396 14.19 -13.29 10.39
N PHE A 397 14.48 -12.98 11.64
CA PHE A 397 15.33 -11.85 12.04
C PHE A 397 16.46 -12.35 12.92
N ALA A 398 17.69 -11.97 12.59
CA ALA A 398 18.85 -12.25 13.44
C ALA A 398 19.12 -11.09 14.38
N HIS A 399 19.57 -11.42 15.58
CA HIS A 399 20.04 -10.46 16.58
C HIS A 399 21.24 -11.06 17.33
N ALA A 400 21.89 -10.26 18.17
CA ALA A 400 23.12 -10.67 18.85
C ALA A 400 23.00 -11.97 19.68
N GLN A 401 21.82 -12.25 20.25
CA GLN A 401 21.61 -13.41 21.13
C GLN A 401 20.95 -14.62 20.42
N GLY A 402 20.63 -14.50 19.12
CA GLY A 402 20.06 -15.60 18.34
C GLY A 402 19.16 -15.17 17.18
N LEU A 403 18.00 -15.81 17.05
CA LEU A 403 17.03 -15.55 15.98
C LEU A 403 15.61 -15.34 16.53
N VAL A 404 14.79 -14.64 15.76
CA VAL A 404 13.33 -14.64 15.89
C VAL A 404 12.73 -15.14 14.59
N THR A 405 11.72 -16.01 14.67
CA THR A 405 11.04 -16.55 13.51
C THR A 405 9.54 -16.33 13.61
N GLY A 406 8.93 -15.94 12.50
CA GLY A 406 7.48 -15.77 12.38
C GLY A 406 6.94 -16.66 11.26
N ALA A 407 5.84 -17.36 11.52
CA ALA A 407 5.27 -18.30 10.54
C ALA A 407 3.78 -18.10 10.27
N LYS A 408 3.31 -18.74 9.20
CA LYS A 408 1.90 -18.72 8.78
C LYS A 408 0.94 -19.33 9.82
N ASP A 409 1.44 -20.10 10.78
CA ASP A 409 0.66 -20.71 11.87
C ASP A 409 0.12 -19.67 12.89
N GLY A 410 0.62 -18.43 12.82
CA GLY A 410 0.27 -17.33 13.71
C GLY A 410 1.22 -17.16 14.90
N LYS A 411 2.34 -17.91 14.90
CA LYS A 411 3.28 -17.93 16.01
C LYS A 411 4.58 -17.21 15.70
N VAL A 412 5.12 -16.58 16.73
CA VAL A 412 6.48 -16.04 16.76
C VAL A 412 7.31 -16.84 17.77
N ARG A 413 8.48 -17.32 17.37
CA ARG A 413 9.40 -18.08 18.23
C ARG A 413 10.74 -17.37 18.37
N LEU A 414 11.26 -17.35 19.59
CA LEU A 414 12.58 -16.80 19.90
C LEU A 414 13.56 -17.96 20.11
N TRP A 415 14.76 -17.81 19.57
CA TRP A 415 15.78 -18.85 19.52
C TRP A 415 17.11 -18.30 20.02
N THR A 416 17.85 -19.09 20.77
CA THR A 416 19.24 -18.78 21.13
C THR A 416 20.18 -18.89 19.91
N SER A 417 21.42 -18.42 20.05
CA SER A 417 22.51 -18.68 19.08
C SER A 417 22.83 -20.18 18.85
N ALA A 418 22.42 -21.05 19.78
CA ALA A 418 22.49 -22.51 19.62
C ALA A 418 21.28 -23.09 18.87
N LEU A 419 20.31 -22.25 18.50
CA LEU A 419 19.04 -22.61 17.86
C LEU A 419 18.13 -23.45 18.77
N GLU A 420 18.09 -23.09 20.05
CA GLU A 420 17.16 -23.63 21.04
C GLU A 420 16.00 -22.66 21.21
N CYS A 421 14.77 -23.16 21.14
CA CYS A 421 13.57 -22.33 21.28
C CYS A 421 13.39 -21.92 22.75
N THR A 422 13.37 -20.62 23.01
CA THR A 422 13.22 -20.04 24.36
C THR A 422 11.84 -19.48 24.61
N ALA A 423 11.08 -19.18 23.55
CA ALA A 423 9.72 -18.68 23.65
C ALA A 423 8.89 -19.04 22.43
N ASP A 424 7.59 -19.22 22.66
CA ASP A 424 6.54 -19.40 21.66
C ASP A 424 5.42 -18.41 21.99
N ILE A 425 5.19 -17.45 21.11
CA ILE A 425 4.18 -16.39 21.25
C ILE A 425 3.10 -16.66 20.21
N ASP A 426 1.87 -16.95 20.66
CA ASP A 426 0.72 -17.11 19.78
C ASP A 426 -0.01 -15.78 19.61
N MET A 427 0.11 -15.17 18.43
CA MET A 427 -0.49 -13.86 18.14
C MET A 427 -2.02 -13.90 18.07
N LYS A 428 -2.64 -15.08 17.99
CA LYS A 428 -4.11 -15.21 18.09
C LYS A 428 -4.64 -14.81 19.46
N THR A 429 -3.75 -14.80 20.47
CA THR A 429 -4.08 -14.39 21.84
C THR A 429 -3.85 -12.90 22.11
N ALA A 430 -3.39 -12.14 21.11
CA ALA A 430 -3.23 -10.70 21.25
C ALA A 430 -4.60 -10.02 21.44
N THR A 431 -4.58 -8.85 22.08
CA THR A 431 -5.79 -8.06 22.32
C THR A 431 -5.58 -6.63 21.81
N PRO A 432 -6.29 -6.19 20.76
CA PRO A 432 -7.22 -6.99 19.94
C PRO A 432 -6.50 -8.07 19.11
N ALA A 433 -7.21 -9.15 18.81
CA ALA A 433 -6.67 -10.25 18.00
C ALA A 433 -6.51 -9.81 16.53
N PRO A 434 -5.48 -10.31 15.82
CA PRO A 434 -5.30 -9.99 14.40
C PRO A 434 -6.43 -10.59 13.56
N PHE A 435 -6.84 -9.87 12.52
CA PHE A 435 -7.82 -10.31 11.54
C PHE A 435 -7.33 -11.56 10.77
N ASP A 436 -6.05 -11.57 10.37
CA ASP A 436 -5.35 -12.78 9.92
C ASP A 436 -3.98 -12.86 10.61
N SER A 437 -3.90 -13.76 11.60
CA SER A 437 -2.73 -13.96 12.45
C SER A 437 -1.47 -14.45 11.73
N GLY A 438 -1.53 -14.86 10.45
CA GLY A 438 -0.35 -15.41 9.76
C GLY A 438 0.82 -14.42 9.70
N ILE A 439 1.95 -14.73 10.31
CA ILE A 439 3.06 -13.78 10.46
C ILE A 439 3.78 -13.55 9.12
N ARG A 440 4.18 -12.30 8.87
CA ARG A 440 4.84 -11.85 7.63
C ARG A 440 6.14 -11.10 7.85
N SER A 441 6.28 -10.43 8.99
CA SER A 441 7.54 -9.79 9.36
C SER A 441 7.74 -9.87 10.88
N VAL A 442 8.99 -10.00 11.29
CA VAL A 442 9.43 -9.91 12.69
C VAL A 442 10.72 -9.10 12.76
N ALA A 443 10.88 -8.29 13.80
CA ALA A 443 12.10 -7.55 14.09
C ALA A 443 12.22 -7.24 15.58
N LEU A 444 13.42 -7.36 16.15
CA LEU A 444 13.70 -6.88 17.49
C LEU A 444 14.29 -5.46 17.42
N ASN A 445 14.04 -4.67 18.45
CA ASN A 445 14.82 -3.45 18.68
C ASN A 445 16.25 -3.81 19.15
N ALA A 446 17.11 -2.80 19.26
CA ALA A 446 18.54 -2.99 19.53
C ALA A 446 18.86 -3.79 20.81
N ASP A 447 18.09 -3.58 21.89
CA ASP A 447 18.28 -4.26 23.18
C ASP A 447 17.48 -5.57 23.31
N ALA A 448 16.74 -5.96 22.26
CA ALA A 448 15.86 -7.12 22.21
C ALA A 448 14.73 -7.15 23.27
N SER A 449 14.34 -6.00 23.81
CA SER A 449 13.22 -5.88 24.76
C SER A 449 11.85 -5.77 24.08
N LEU A 450 11.81 -5.26 22.84
CA LEU A 450 10.61 -5.06 22.04
C LEU A 450 10.70 -5.80 20.71
N LEU A 451 9.62 -6.48 20.36
CA LEU A 451 9.46 -7.24 19.14
C LEU A 451 8.35 -6.63 18.28
N LEU A 452 8.68 -6.23 17.06
CA LEU A 452 7.69 -5.92 16.03
C LEU A 452 7.20 -7.20 15.36
N VAL A 453 5.89 -7.24 15.12
CA VAL A 453 5.22 -8.35 14.44
C VAL A 453 4.27 -7.77 13.40
N GLY A 454 4.54 -8.05 12.12
CA GLY A 454 3.63 -7.75 11.02
C GLY A 454 2.82 -8.97 10.62
N THR A 455 1.50 -8.84 10.54
CA THR A 455 0.55 -9.93 10.26
C THR A 455 0.07 -9.91 8.81
N GLN A 456 -0.57 -11.00 8.37
CA GLN A 456 -1.21 -11.10 7.05
C GLN A 456 -2.45 -10.19 6.94
N GLY A 457 -3.09 -9.85 8.07
CA GLY A 457 -4.21 -8.91 8.16
C GLY A 457 -3.82 -7.43 8.02
N SER A 458 -2.59 -7.13 7.58
CA SER A 458 -2.03 -5.77 7.50
C SER A 458 -1.99 -5.05 8.85
N GLU A 459 -1.77 -5.79 9.94
CA GLU A 459 -1.58 -5.19 11.27
C GLU A 459 -0.11 -5.20 11.67
N ILE A 460 0.26 -4.17 12.43
CA ILE A 460 1.56 -4.10 13.10
C ILE A 460 1.31 -4.14 14.60
N TYR A 461 1.96 -5.09 15.26
CA TYR A 461 1.99 -5.22 16.71
C TYR A 461 3.40 -4.97 17.22
N GLU A 462 3.47 -4.42 18.43
CA GLU A 462 4.65 -4.43 19.25
C GLU A 462 4.41 -5.35 20.45
N VAL A 463 5.38 -6.21 20.75
CA VAL A 463 5.32 -7.18 21.83
C VAL A 463 6.49 -6.94 22.78
N THR A 464 6.19 -6.69 24.05
CA THR A 464 7.22 -6.68 25.08
C THR A 464 7.72 -8.10 25.31
N VAL A 465 9.00 -8.36 25.06
CA VAL A 465 9.57 -9.72 25.07
C VAL A 465 9.48 -10.36 26.45
N ALA A 466 9.73 -9.61 27.53
CA ALA A 466 9.70 -10.17 28.89
C ALA A 466 8.28 -10.55 29.35
N SER A 467 7.30 -9.64 29.16
CA SER A 467 5.93 -9.81 29.67
C SER A 467 4.97 -10.47 28.67
N ARG A 468 5.35 -10.56 27.40
CA ARG A 468 4.50 -10.98 26.27
C ARG A 468 3.27 -10.11 26.06
N LYS A 469 3.24 -8.91 26.66
CA LYS A 469 2.18 -7.92 26.43
C LYS A 469 2.23 -7.46 24.98
N THR A 470 1.08 -7.48 24.32
CA THR A 470 0.91 -7.01 22.94
C THR A 470 0.32 -5.60 22.94
N LEU A 471 0.78 -4.78 22.00
CA LEU A 471 0.25 -3.47 21.68
C LEU A 471 -0.01 -3.42 20.19
N LEU A 472 -1.25 -3.15 19.80
CA LEU A 472 -1.59 -2.90 18.40
C LEU A 472 -1.16 -1.47 18.03
N ILE A 473 -0.33 -1.36 17.00
CA ILE A 473 0.31 -0.12 16.56
C ILE A 473 -0.39 0.46 15.33
N HIS A 474 -0.75 -0.39 14.36
CA HIS A 474 -1.30 0.04 13.08
C HIS A 474 -2.22 -1.02 12.48
N GLN A 475 -3.22 -0.57 11.71
CA GLN A 475 -4.18 -1.43 11.01
C GLN A 475 -4.48 -0.88 9.61
N ALA A 476 -4.68 -1.78 8.66
CA ALA A 476 -5.08 -1.44 7.29
C ALA A 476 -5.94 -2.54 6.66
N HIS A 477 -6.48 -2.27 5.47
CA HIS A 477 -7.13 -3.29 4.64
C HIS A 477 -6.10 -4.29 4.10
N CYS A 478 -6.52 -5.54 3.87
CA CYS A 478 -5.56 -6.64 3.73
C CYS A 478 -5.81 -7.61 2.58
N LYS A 479 -6.81 -7.40 1.73
CA LYS A 479 -7.16 -8.37 0.68
C LYS A 479 -7.69 -7.69 -0.57
N HIS A 480 -7.14 -8.11 -1.71
CA HIS A 480 -7.51 -7.66 -3.06
C HIS A 480 -7.71 -6.15 -3.15
N GLU A 481 -8.87 -5.66 -3.59
CA GLU A 481 -9.10 -4.24 -3.87
C GLU A 481 -9.86 -3.52 -2.73
N LEU A 482 -9.52 -2.25 -2.50
CA LEU A 482 -10.28 -1.32 -1.65
C LEU A 482 -11.04 -0.31 -2.52
N TRP A 483 -12.35 -0.12 -2.29
CA TRP A 483 -13.21 0.72 -3.16
C TRP A 483 -14.13 1.67 -2.41
N GLY A 484 -14.77 1.21 -1.33
CA GLY A 484 -15.72 2.00 -0.58
C GLY A 484 -15.01 3.08 0.23
N LEU A 485 -15.45 4.33 0.07
CA LEU A 485 -15.06 5.46 0.90
C LEU A 485 -16.23 6.42 1.06
N ALA A 486 -16.57 6.74 2.32
CA ALA A 486 -17.57 7.74 2.64
C ALA A 486 -17.18 8.55 3.89
N MET A 487 -17.24 9.87 3.77
CA MET A 487 -17.10 10.79 4.91
C MET A 487 -18.39 10.81 5.72
N HIS A 488 -18.26 10.86 7.05
CA HIS A 488 -19.42 11.02 7.91
C HIS A 488 -20.08 12.40 7.67
N PRO A 489 -21.42 12.50 7.62
CA PRO A 489 -22.12 13.71 7.20
C PRO A 489 -21.90 14.93 8.12
N THR A 490 -21.77 14.73 9.43
CA THR A 490 -21.60 15.81 10.42
C THR A 490 -20.28 15.76 11.20
N ALA A 491 -19.84 14.57 11.63
CA ALA A 491 -18.56 14.36 12.30
C ALA A 491 -17.38 14.34 11.29
N ARG A 492 -16.81 15.51 10.99
CA ARG A 492 -15.75 15.68 9.98
C ARG A 492 -14.49 14.81 10.15
N HIS A 493 -14.23 14.31 11.35
CA HIS A 493 -13.09 13.46 11.67
C HIS A 493 -13.36 11.97 11.42
N LEU A 494 -14.58 11.58 11.02
CA LEU A 494 -14.95 10.19 10.79
C LEU A 494 -15.08 9.87 9.30
N ALA A 495 -14.50 8.75 8.89
CA ALA A 495 -14.67 8.17 7.56
C ALA A 495 -14.96 6.68 7.67
N ALA A 496 -15.73 6.15 6.71
CA ALA A 496 -15.96 4.72 6.56
C ALA A 496 -15.34 4.23 5.25
N THR A 497 -14.73 3.05 5.31
CA THR A 497 -14.21 2.35 4.14
C THR A 497 -14.71 0.92 4.07
N SER A 498 -14.72 0.37 2.86
CA SER A 498 -15.13 -1.02 2.65
C SER A 498 -14.42 -1.63 1.45
N GLY A 499 -14.03 -2.91 1.54
CA GLY A 499 -13.24 -3.56 0.48
C GLY A 499 -13.45 -5.06 0.32
N ASP A 500 -12.58 -5.65 -0.49
CA ASP A 500 -12.57 -7.07 -0.81
C ASP A 500 -11.99 -7.97 0.30
N ASP A 501 -11.54 -7.37 1.41
CA ASP A 501 -11.27 -8.08 2.66
C ASP A 501 -12.53 -8.39 3.47
N HIS A 502 -13.70 -8.09 2.91
CA HIS A 502 -15.02 -8.34 3.48
C HIS A 502 -15.25 -7.52 4.77
N THR A 503 -14.65 -6.34 4.89
CA THR A 503 -14.83 -5.50 6.07
C THR A 503 -15.48 -4.16 5.72
N ILE A 504 -16.28 -3.65 6.66
CA ILE A 504 -16.55 -2.22 6.80
C ILE A 504 -15.71 -1.74 7.98
N ARG A 505 -14.99 -0.64 7.80
CA ARG A 505 -14.12 -0.04 8.82
C ARG A 505 -14.47 1.42 9.00
N VAL A 506 -14.47 1.89 10.25
CA VAL A 506 -14.62 3.31 10.58
C VAL A 506 -13.33 3.83 11.20
N TRP A 507 -12.89 4.97 10.67
CA TRP A 507 -11.63 5.60 10.99
C TRP A 507 -11.88 6.95 11.64
N ASN A 508 -11.15 7.22 12.71
CA ASN A 508 -10.94 8.56 13.22
C ASN A 508 -9.70 9.14 12.54
N LEU A 509 -9.90 10.12 11.67
CA LEU A 509 -8.89 10.81 10.89
C LEU A 509 -8.09 11.83 11.69
N ALA A 510 -8.59 12.26 12.85
CA ALA A 510 -7.87 13.16 13.74
C ALA A 510 -6.95 12.40 14.72
N GLU A 511 -7.37 11.19 15.11
CA GLU A 511 -6.59 10.29 15.98
C GLU A 511 -5.81 9.23 15.20
N HIS A 512 -5.83 9.32 13.86
CA HIS A 512 -5.24 8.38 12.92
C HIS A 512 -5.40 6.89 13.26
N LYS A 513 -6.63 6.51 13.61
CA LYS A 513 -6.93 5.17 14.15
C LYS A 513 -8.24 4.61 13.62
N MET A 514 -8.25 3.29 13.39
CA MET A 514 -9.49 2.53 13.19
C MET A 514 -10.21 2.38 14.54
N ILE A 515 -11.46 2.86 14.63
CA ILE A 515 -12.23 2.83 15.88
C ILE A 515 -13.27 1.72 15.91
N ALA A 516 -13.68 1.21 14.75
CA ALA A 516 -14.65 0.14 14.65
C ALA A 516 -14.53 -0.62 13.33
N MET A 517 -14.90 -1.90 13.35
CA MET A 517 -14.86 -2.79 12.18
C MET A 517 -15.91 -3.90 12.33
N THR A 518 -16.46 -4.34 11.20
CA THR A 518 -17.28 -5.55 11.12
C THR A 518 -16.95 -6.35 9.88
N GLU A 519 -16.96 -7.67 10.01
CA GLU A 519 -16.76 -8.63 8.92
C GLU A 519 -18.10 -8.99 8.29
N LEU A 520 -18.07 -9.16 6.97
CA LEU A 520 -19.22 -9.45 6.14
C LEU A 520 -19.06 -10.80 5.44
N ASP A 521 -20.17 -11.36 4.99
CA ASP A 521 -20.20 -12.62 4.24
C ASP A 521 -19.54 -12.54 2.85
N ALA A 522 -19.25 -11.34 2.36
CA ALA A 522 -18.75 -11.09 1.01
C ALA A 522 -17.97 -9.78 0.90
N MET A 523 -17.18 -9.68 -0.17
CA MET A 523 -16.52 -8.44 -0.59
C MET A 523 -17.52 -7.30 -0.80
N THR A 524 -17.03 -6.08 -0.61
CA THR A 524 -17.83 -4.86 -0.73
C THR A 524 -17.16 -3.83 -1.62
N ARG A 525 -17.95 -3.09 -2.39
CA ARG A 525 -17.45 -2.09 -3.35
C ARG A 525 -17.88 -0.66 -3.09
N ALA A 526 -18.94 -0.47 -2.32
CA ALA A 526 -19.46 0.84 -2.02
C ALA A 526 -19.95 0.88 -0.58
N VAL A 527 -19.78 2.04 0.05
CA VAL A 527 -20.26 2.35 1.39
C VAL A 527 -20.83 3.76 1.41
N ALA A 528 -21.88 4.00 2.19
CA ALA A 528 -22.44 5.32 2.41
C ALA A 528 -23.02 5.44 3.82
N TRP A 529 -22.87 6.63 4.41
CA TRP A 529 -23.53 7.01 5.65
C TRP A 529 -24.99 7.40 5.40
N SER A 530 -25.88 7.09 6.35
CA SER A 530 -27.17 7.78 6.43
C SER A 530 -26.95 9.27 6.76
N PRO A 531 -27.89 10.17 6.41
CA PRO A 531 -27.69 11.62 6.60
C PRO A 531 -27.51 12.05 8.06
N ASP A 532 -28.06 11.27 9.00
CA ASP A 532 -27.91 11.47 10.44
C ASP A 532 -26.62 10.84 11.00
N GLY A 533 -25.87 10.08 10.18
CA GLY A 533 -24.63 9.41 10.56
C GLY A 533 -24.80 8.14 11.40
N THR A 534 -26.02 7.67 11.62
CA THR A 534 -26.27 6.53 12.53
C THR A 534 -26.12 5.17 11.86
N LEU A 535 -26.22 5.11 10.53
CA LEU A 535 -26.18 3.89 9.73
C LEU A 535 -25.10 3.95 8.65
N LEU A 536 -24.58 2.77 8.32
CA LEU A 536 -23.70 2.54 7.17
C LEU A 536 -24.34 1.50 6.25
N GLY A 537 -24.64 1.89 5.02
CA GLY A 537 -25.08 0.99 3.97
C GLY A 537 -23.89 0.57 3.10
N ALA A 538 -23.78 -0.71 2.77
CA ALA A 538 -22.73 -1.22 1.89
C ALA A 538 -23.27 -2.16 0.81
N GLY A 539 -22.71 -2.06 -0.39
CA GLY A 539 -23.01 -2.90 -1.54
C GLY A 539 -22.10 -4.12 -1.63
N LEU A 540 -22.67 -5.31 -1.82
CA LEU A 540 -21.95 -6.58 -1.85
C LEU A 540 -21.62 -7.08 -3.27
N GLY A 541 -20.49 -7.77 -3.35
CA GLY A 541 -20.01 -8.48 -4.53
C GLY A 541 -18.90 -7.73 -5.26
N GLY A 542 -18.41 -8.33 -6.33
CA GLY A 542 -17.31 -7.77 -7.11
C GLY A 542 -16.75 -8.69 -8.17
N ARG A 543 -15.72 -8.20 -8.87
CA ARG A 543 -15.13 -8.91 -10.03
C ARG A 543 -14.01 -9.87 -9.64
N VAL A 544 -13.38 -9.64 -8.48
CA VAL A 544 -12.27 -10.45 -8.00
C VAL A 544 -12.74 -11.89 -7.71
N GLY A 545 -11.96 -12.88 -8.15
CA GLY A 545 -12.33 -14.31 -8.10
C GLY A 545 -13.26 -14.78 -9.22
N ARG A 546 -14.13 -13.92 -9.77
CA ARG A 546 -14.94 -14.22 -10.97
C ARG A 546 -14.05 -14.39 -12.20
N MET A 547 -13.02 -13.54 -12.35
CA MET A 547 -12.05 -13.67 -13.44
C MET A 547 -11.31 -15.02 -13.43
N ALA A 548 -11.04 -15.56 -12.24
CA ALA A 548 -10.30 -16.82 -12.09
C ALA A 548 -11.20 -18.07 -12.18
N THR A 549 -12.47 -17.97 -11.75
CA THR A 549 -13.37 -19.14 -11.61
C THR A 549 -14.55 -19.15 -12.58
N GLY A 550 -14.81 -18.04 -13.28
CA GLY A 550 -15.97 -17.84 -14.16
C GLY A 550 -17.32 -17.76 -13.43
N LYS A 551 -17.35 -17.95 -12.10
CA LYS A 551 -18.59 -18.00 -11.31
C LYS A 551 -18.85 -16.68 -10.60
N THR A 552 -20.13 -16.29 -10.51
CA THR A 552 -20.58 -15.16 -9.69
C THR A 552 -20.44 -15.51 -8.21
N GLY A 553 -20.13 -14.51 -7.39
CA GLY A 553 -20.07 -14.66 -5.94
C GLY A 553 -21.44 -15.04 -5.40
N LYS A 554 -21.49 -15.96 -4.42
CA LYS A 554 -22.77 -16.47 -3.87
C LYS A 554 -23.68 -15.36 -3.31
N LYS A 555 -23.10 -14.21 -2.92
CA LYS A 555 -23.76 -13.06 -2.31
C LYS A 555 -23.75 -11.81 -3.21
N ASP A 556 -23.32 -11.92 -4.47
CA ASP A 556 -23.31 -10.79 -5.41
C ASP A 556 -24.70 -10.17 -5.56
N GLY A 557 -24.77 -8.84 -5.52
CA GLY A 557 -26.02 -8.08 -5.68
C GLY A 557 -26.80 -7.91 -4.39
N GLY A 558 -26.23 -8.35 -3.26
CA GLY A 558 -26.75 -8.05 -1.95
C GLY A 558 -26.34 -6.65 -1.47
N TYR A 559 -27.05 -6.16 -0.46
CA TYR A 559 -26.61 -5.03 0.36
C TYR A 559 -26.72 -5.39 1.83
N VAL A 560 -25.97 -4.68 2.66
CA VAL A 560 -26.07 -4.71 4.12
C VAL A 560 -26.21 -3.30 4.65
N VAL A 561 -26.94 -3.14 5.75
CA VAL A 561 -26.98 -1.90 6.52
C VAL A 561 -26.60 -2.24 7.95
N VAL A 562 -25.61 -1.53 8.48
CA VAL A 562 -25.08 -1.72 9.84
C VAL A 562 -25.29 -0.46 10.67
N ARG A 563 -25.46 -0.62 11.99
CA ARG A 563 -25.47 0.50 12.92
C ARG A 563 -24.04 0.97 13.15
N ALA A 564 -23.78 2.27 13.05
CA ALA A 564 -22.40 2.78 13.08
C ALA A 564 -21.75 2.77 14.48
N ASP A 565 -22.54 2.75 15.55
CA ASP A 565 -22.07 2.71 16.93
C ASP A 565 -21.72 1.29 17.40
N THR A 566 -22.49 0.28 16.99
CA THR A 566 -22.31 -1.13 17.40
C THR A 566 -21.71 -2.02 16.31
N MET A 567 -21.70 -1.56 15.06
CA MET A 567 -21.35 -2.34 13.87
C MET A 567 -22.20 -3.60 13.65
N GLU A 568 -23.38 -3.67 14.28
CA GLU A 568 -24.34 -4.74 14.09
C GLU A 568 -25.09 -4.58 12.77
N VAL A 569 -25.25 -5.68 12.02
CA VAL A 569 -26.10 -5.72 10.83
C VAL A 569 -27.56 -5.60 11.24
N ILE A 570 -28.25 -4.55 10.77
CA ILE A 570 -29.67 -4.30 11.05
C ILE A 570 -30.58 -4.67 9.88
N ALA A 571 -30.05 -4.68 8.66
CA ALA A 571 -30.79 -5.07 7.48
C ALA A 571 -29.87 -5.66 6.42
N MET A 572 -30.42 -6.57 5.62
CA MET A 572 -29.79 -7.10 4.42
C MET A 572 -30.86 -7.42 3.39
N GLY A 573 -30.51 -7.30 2.11
CA GLY A 573 -31.41 -7.64 1.00
C GLY A 573 -30.62 -7.98 -0.24
N ARG A 574 -31.29 -8.55 -1.24
CA ARG A 574 -30.68 -8.96 -2.51
C ARG A 574 -31.73 -9.08 -3.61
N ASP A 575 -31.94 -7.98 -4.34
CA ASP A 575 -32.82 -7.95 -5.51
C ASP A 575 -32.03 -7.94 -6.83
N SER A 576 -30.73 -7.64 -6.74
CA SER A 576 -29.85 -7.62 -7.89
C SER A 576 -29.23 -8.99 -8.19
N LYS A 577 -28.99 -9.24 -9.47
CA LYS A 577 -28.34 -10.47 -9.97
C LYS A 577 -26.83 -10.34 -10.13
N GLN A 578 -26.29 -9.13 -10.09
CA GLN A 578 -24.85 -8.85 -10.18
C GLN A 578 -24.43 -7.91 -9.06
N TRP A 579 -23.13 -7.76 -8.84
CA TRP A 579 -22.61 -6.98 -7.73
C TRP A 579 -23.06 -5.52 -7.74
N ILE A 580 -23.13 -4.96 -6.54
CA ILE A 580 -23.49 -3.55 -6.32
C ILE A 580 -22.24 -2.68 -6.49
N GLY A 581 -22.32 -1.71 -7.40
CA GLY A 581 -21.25 -0.76 -7.71
C GLY A 581 -21.33 0.54 -6.91
N ASP A 582 -22.53 0.98 -6.53
CA ASP A 582 -22.71 2.17 -5.69
C ASP A 582 -23.91 2.05 -4.73
N VAL A 583 -23.87 2.78 -3.62
CA VAL A 583 -24.96 2.88 -2.64
C VAL A 583 -25.11 4.32 -2.15
N LYS A 584 -26.36 4.76 -1.90
CA LYS A 584 -26.67 6.12 -1.40
C LYS A 584 -27.92 6.13 -0.54
N PHE A 585 -27.93 6.95 0.50
CA PHE A 585 -29.15 7.36 1.20
C PHE A 585 -29.71 8.65 0.58
N SER A 586 -31.03 8.82 0.61
CA SER A 586 -31.64 10.11 0.28
C SER A 586 -31.31 11.15 1.35
N PRO A 587 -31.28 12.46 1.02
CA PRO A 587 -30.94 13.51 1.98
C PRO A 587 -31.83 13.57 3.23
N ASP A 588 -33.09 13.14 3.12
CA ASP A 588 -34.06 13.04 4.21
C ASP A 588 -33.99 11.71 4.99
N GLY A 589 -33.12 10.78 4.57
CA GLY A 589 -32.95 9.46 5.17
C GLY A 589 -34.11 8.48 4.90
N ALA A 590 -35.12 8.88 4.14
CA ALA A 590 -36.32 8.06 3.91
C ALA A 590 -36.09 6.89 2.94
N MET A 591 -35.07 6.99 2.08
CA MET A 591 -34.80 6.03 1.01
C MET A 591 -33.34 5.61 1.01
N PHE A 592 -33.09 4.37 0.57
CA PHE A 592 -31.76 3.82 0.33
C PHE A 592 -31.74 3.26 -1.10
N ALA A 593 -30.72 3.60 -1.89
CA ALA A 593 -30.59 3.16 -3.26
C ALA A 593 -29.30 2.38 -3.47
N VAL A 594 -29.37 1.35 -4.33
CA VAL A 594 -28.20 0.58 -4.76
C VAL A 594 -28.15 0.55 -6.29
N GLY A 595 -26.98 0.88 -6.85
CA GLY A 595 -26.68 0.79 -8.26
C GLY A 595 -25.94 -0.51 -8.57
N SER A 596 -26.40 -1.27 -9.56
CA SER A 596 -25.88 -2.59 -9.85
C SER A 596 -25.27 -2.75 -11.25
N HIS A 597 -24.36 -3.72 -11.34
CA HIS A 597 -23.86 -4.26 -12.60
C HIS A 597 -24.85 -5.11 -13.41
N ASP A 598 -26.09 -5.24 -12.98
CA ASP A 598 -27.20 -5.74 -13.82
C ASP A 598 -27.98 -4.63 -14.54
N ASN A 599 -27.39 -3.42 -14.62
CA ASN A 599 -27.90 -2.23 -15.29
C ASN A 599 -29.14 -1.63 -14.63
N LYS A 600 -29.36 -1.91 -13.34
CA LYS A 600 -30.52 -1.41 -12.60
C LYS A 600 -30.12 -0.63 -11.37
N ILE A 601 -31.02 0.27 -10.99
CA ILE A 601 -31.00 0.94 -9.68
C ILE A 601 -32.21 0.44 -8.91
N TYR A 602 -31.99 -0.04 -7.69
CA TYR A 602 -33.05 -0.48 -6.78
C TYR A 602 -33.18 0.54 -5.65
N ILE A 603 -34.41 0.95 -5.35
CA ILE A 603 -34.71 1.97 -4.35
C ILE A 603 -35.59 1.35 -3.26
N TYR A 604 -35.10 1.41 -2.04
CA TYR A 604 -35.68 0.83 -0.84
C TYR A 604 -36.23 1.92 0.08
N ASP A 605 -37.34 1.64 0.74
CA ASP A 605 -37.87 2.45 1.83
C ASP A 605 -37.09 2.17 3.12
N ALA A 606 -36.28 3.14 3.55
CA ALA A 606 -35.44 3.03 4.74
C ALA A 606 -36.20 3.34 6.04
N ARG A 607 -37.45 3.86 5.95
CA ARG A 607 -38.25 4.22 7.12
C ARG A 607 -38.58 2.98 7.94
N GLY A 608 -38.38 3.09 9.26
CA GLY A 608 -38.63 1.98 10.19
C GLY A 608 -37.63 0.81 10.07
N GLY A 609 -36.51 0.99 9.37
CA GLY A 609 -35.37 0.06 9.37
C GLY A 609 -35.56 -1.25 8.61
N ARG A 610 -36.65 -1.40 7.84
CA ARG A 610 -36.97 -2.65 7.11
C ARG A 610 -36.37 -2.72 5.70
N PHE A 611 -36.03 -1.58 5.10
CA PHE A 611 -35.44 -1.50 3.75
C PHE A 611 -36.25 -2.28 2.69
N ALA A 612 -37.56 -2.05 2.62
CA ALA A 612 -38.43 -2.75 1.66
C ALA A 612 -38.27 -2.17 0.25
N LEU A 613 -38.13 -3.01 -0.77
CA LEU A 613 -38.01 -2.56 -2.17
C LEU A 613 -39.26 -1.78 -2.59
N ARG A 614 -39.06 -0.57 -3.10
CA ARG A 614 -40.13 0.33 -3.52
C ARG A 614 -40.16 0.55 -5.03
N HIS A 615 -39.00 0.76 -5.65
CA HIS A 615 -38.88 1.03 -7.08
C HIS A 615 -37.64 0.39 -7.70
N THR A 616 -37.71 0.17 -9.01
CA THR A 616 -36.57 -0.29 -9.82
C THR A 616 -36.46 0.54 -11.10
N CYS A 617 -35.32 1.19 -11.30
CA CYS A 617 -35.00 1.88 -12.55
C CYS A 617 -34.25 0.92 -13.47
N ALA A 618 -34.90 0.43 -14.53
CA ALA A 618 -34.40 -0.66 -15.38
C ALA A 618 -34.19 -0.29 -16.86
N LYS A 619 -34.09 1.01 -17.19
CA LYS A 619 -33.91 1.49 -18.57
C LYS A 619 -32.45 1.76 -18.95
N HIS A 620 -31.48 1.58 -18.05
CA HIS A 620 -30.07 1.80 -18.37
C HIS A 620 -29.55 0.68 -19.26
N ASN A 621 -28.73 1.04 -20.24
CA ASN A 621 -28.11 0.09 -21.18
C ASN A 621 -26.72 -0.37 -20.72
N SER A 622 -26.21 0.15 -19.61
CA SER A 622 -24.92 -0.19 -19.02
C SER A 622 -25.03 -0.33 -17.50
N TYR A 623 -23.99 -0.90 -16.89
CA TYR A 623 -23.89 -1.09 -15.45
C TYR A 623 -23.76 0.25 -14.72
N ILE A 624 -24.20 0.29 -13.46
CA ILE A 624 -24.17 1.49 -12.62
C ILE A 624 -22.92 1.48 -11.74
N THR A 625 -22.12 2.54 -11.81
CA THR A 625 -20.89 2.73 -11.00
C THR A 625 -20.90 3.96 -10.09
N HIS A 626 -21.81 4.92 -10.29
CA HIS A 626 -21.90 6.19 -9.54
C HIS A 626 -23.35 6.66 -9.36
#